data_AF-A0A9P6AER1-F1
#
_entry.id   AF-A0A9P6AER1-F1
#
_cell.length_a   1.000
_cell.length_b   1.000
_cell.length_c   1.000
_cell.angle_alpha   90.00
_cell.angle_beta   90.00
_cell.angle_gamma   90.00
#
_symmetry.space_group_name_H-M   'P 1'
#
loop_
_entity.id
_entity.type
_entity.pdbx_description
1 polymer ?
#
loop_
_entity_poly.entity_id
_entity_poly.type
_entity_poly.pdbx_seq_one_letter_code
_entity_poly.pdbx_strand_id
1 'polypeptide(L)'
;MRTAGEKQFYAFALLDALLSELLGHWRIGLLYDIACQIHHSLLKWDFIPEWEGRIEFGVSVFHAYSHQWTCQLWYHPRKSEKWGLSDGEGCERFWSQLKRLIPGLRVTGYHCRLFILDIQAEHITKSKLVTVGQWLKDQVNTARRRIAEGEEVLHERSVHSLLKQFKDQRAFQSKPVVHQSKNSGAALIDRILALQNTEASLKERLKELSAELEGLVQNSDTWALQDEINDSVAQTRCSLARVEGDIKKRTEDL
;
A
#
# COMPACT_ATOMS: atom_id res chain seq x y z
N MET A 1 -11.63 -18.81 -23.24
CA MET A 1 -11.91 -18.45 -21.83
C MET A 1 -11.20 -17.13 -21.52
N ARG A 2 -11.93 -16.01 -21.47
CA ARG A 2 -11.39 -14.66 -21.19
C ARG A 2 -12.05 -14.06 -19.95
N THR A 3 -12.00 -14.77 -18.83
CA THR A 3 -12.38 -14.18 -17.54
C THR A 3 -11.17 -14.27 -16.64
N ALA A 4 -10.58 -13.11 -16.37
CA ALA A 4 -9.40 -12.92 -15.56
C ALA A 4 -9.73 -13.01 -14.06
N GLY A 5 -8.81 -13.64 -13.30
CA GLY A 5 -8.72 -13.58 -11.84
C GLY A 5 -9.76 -14.37 -11.05
N GLU A 6 -9.43 -14.64 -9.79
CA GLU A 6 -10.41 -15.03 -8.77
C GLU A 6 -11.43 -13.90 -8.61
N LYS A 7 -12.68 -14.17 -8.98
CA LYS A 7 -13.73 -13.16 -8.92
C LYS A 7 -14.32 -13.12 -7.52
N GLN A 8 -14.41 -11.92 -6.94
CA GLN A 8 -14.90 -11.70 -5.58
C GLN A 8 -16.31 -12.27 -5.35
N PHE A 9 -17.17 -12.32 -6.37
CA PHE A 9 -18.55 -12.81 -6.22
C PHE A 9 -18.64 -14.28 -5.80
N TYR A 10 -17.67 -15.13 -6.13
CA TYR A 10 -17.67 -16.52 -5.65
C TYR A 10 -17.45 -16.58 -4.14
N ALA A 11 -16.48 -15.79 -3.65
CA ALA A 11 -16.23 -15.68 -2.22
C ALA A 11 -17.45 -15.08 -1.50
N PHE A 12 -18.09 -14.06 -2.07
CA PHE A 12 -19.31 -13.49 -1.49
C PHE A 12 -20.44 -14.51 -1.37
N ALA A 13 -20.75 -15.25 -2.44
CA ALA A 13 -21.81 -16.25 -2.42
C ALA A 13 -21.55 -17.38 -1.40
N LEU A 14 -20.30 -17.84 -1.28
CA LEU A 14 -19.93 -18.87 -0.32
C LEU A 14 -20.01 -18.38 1.13
N LEU A 15 -19.56 -17.15 1.39
CA LEU A 15 -19.65 -16.54 2.71
C LEU A 15 -21.09 -16.28 3.12
N ASP A 16 -21.94 -15.83 2.20
CA ASP A 16 -23.37 -15.59 2.45
C ASP A 16 -24.09 -16.88 2.82
N ALA A 17 -23.87 -17.94 2.05
CA ALA A 17 -24.39 -19.27 2.34
C ALA A 17 -23.89 -19.78 3.71
N LEU A 18 -22.59 -19.63 4.00
CA LEU A 18 -22.02 -20.05 5.29
C LEU A 18 -22.63 -19.26 6.46
N LEU A 19 -22.73 -17.93 6.34
CA LEU A 19 -23.21 -17.07 7.42
C LEU A 19 -24.70 -17.22 7.69
N SER A 20 -25.48 -17.62 6.69
CA SER A 20 -26.91 -17.93 6.83
C SER A 20 -27.16 -19.16 7.70
N GLU A 21 -26.22 -20.12 7.70
CA GLU A 21 -26.29 -21.34 8.50
C GLU A 21 -25.72 -21.16 9.92
N LEU A 22 -25.01 -20.05 10.18
CA LEU A 22 -24.32 -19.81 11.44
C LEU A 22 -25.03 -18.77 12.30
N LEU A 23 -24.96 -18.97 13.62
CA LEU A 23 -25.60 -18.07 14.58
C LEU A 23 -25.07 -16.64 14.46
N GLY A 24 -25.96 -15.64 14.56
CA GLY A 24 -25.66 -14.22 14.37
C GLY A 24 -24.51 -13.66 15.21
N HIS A 25 -24.26 -14.25 16.39
CA HIS A 25 -23.21 -13.80 17.31
C HIS A 25 -21.85 -14.48 17.08
N TRP A 26 -21.76 -15.45 16.17
CA TRP A 26 -20.49 -16.11 15.87
C TRP A 26 -19.58 -15.19 15.07
N ARG A 27 -18.31 -15.17 15.45
CA ARG A 27 -17.24 -14.50 14.72
C ARG A 27 -16.45 -15.52 13.92
N ILE A 28 -16.20 -15.22 12.65
CA ILE A 28 -15.53 -16.11 11.71
C ILE A 28 -14.24 -15.46 11.23
N GLY A 29 -13.16 -16.22 11.19
CA GLY A 29 -11.94 -15.80 10.52
C GLY A 29 -11.89 -16.33 9.09
N LEU A 30 -11.81 -15.43 8.11
CA LEU A 30 -11.54 -15.74 6.70
C LEU A 30 -10.06 -15.49 6.37
N LEU A 31 -9.31 -16.57 6.12
CA LEU A 31 -8.00 -16.51 5.46
C LEU A 31 -8.18 -16.83 3.98
N TYR A 32 -7.99 -15.83 3.12
CA TYR A 32 -8.14 -15.99 1.67
C TYR A 32 -7.21 -15.04 0.92
N ASP A 33 -6.74 -15.46 -0.25
CA ASP A 33 -5.73 -14.74 -1.03
C ASP A 33 -6.13 -13.30 -1.30
N ILE A 34 -7.38 -13.07 -1.72
CA ILE A 34 -7.93 -11.74 -1.99
C ILE A 34 -8.80 -11.19 -0.86
N ALA A 35 -8.68 -11.70 0.38
CA ALA A 35 -9.48 -11.23 1.52
C ALA A 35 -9.40 -9.71 1.75
N CYS A 36 -8.23 -9.11 1.53
CA CYS A 36 -8.05 -7.67 1.64
C CYS A 36 -8.89 -6.87 0.63
N GLN A 37 -9.09 -7.42 -0.58
CA GLN A 37 -9.91 -6.79 -1.60
C GLN A 37 -11.40 -6.94 -1.29
N ILE A 38 -11.80 -8.11 -0.77
CA ILE A 38 -13.17 -8.38 -0.32
C ILE A 38 -13.55 -7.39 0.80
N HIS A 39 -12.71 -7.30 1.84
CA HIS A 39 -12.96 -6.39 2.95
C HIS A 39 -13.01 -4.93 2.49
N HIS A 40 -12.08 -4.52 1.62
CA HIS A 40 -12.11 -3.17 1.06
C HIS A 40 -13.37 -2.90 0.24
N SER A 41 -13.84 -3.85 -0.56
CA SER A 41 -15.10 -3.73 -1.30
C SER A 41 -16.30 -3.55 -0.37
N LEU A 42 -16.36 -4.31 0.73
CA LEU A 42 -17.41 -4.16 1.75
C LEU A 42 -17.38 -2.76 2.37
N LEU A 43 -16.21 -2.30 2.84
CA LEU A 43 -16.09 -0.97 3.45
C LEU A 43 -16.38 0.18 2.48
N LYS A 44 -16.03 0.03 1.20
CA LYS A 44 -16.20 1.08 0.20
C LYS A 44 -17.66 1.25 -0.22
N TRP A 45 -18.39 0.15 -0.33
CA TRP A 45 -19.71 0.13 -0.95
C TRP A 45 -20.84 -0.16 0.03
N ASP A 46 -20.53 -0.66 1.23
CA ASP A 46 -21.45 -0.86 2.35
C ASP A 46 -22.74 -1.62 1.98
N PHE A 47 -22.60 -2.68 1.17
CA PHE A 47 -23.74 -3.43 0.62
C PHE A 47 -24.09 -4.70 1.40
N ILE A 48 -23.33 -5.05 2.44
CA ILE A 48 -23.62 -6.19 3.34
C ILE A 48 -23.27 -5.80 4.79
N PRO A 49 -24.05 -4.92 5.43
CA PRO A 49 -23.77 -4.46 6.79
C PRO A 49 -23.87 -5.58 7.83
N GLU A 50 -24.59 -6.66 7.55
CA GLU A 50 -24.77 -7.81 8.45
C GLU A 50 -23.46 -8.55 8.73
N TRP A 51 -22.45 -8.38 7.88
CA TRP A 51 -21.14 -9.01 8.03
C TRP A 51 -20.20 -8.19 8.90
N GLU A 52 -20.51 -6.92 9.13
CA GLU A 52 -19.67 -6.03 9.93
C GLU A 52 -19.51 -6.57 11.35
N GLY A 53 -18.27 -6.69 11.81
CA GLY A 53 -17.95 -7.25 13.12
C GLY A 53 -18.15 -8.77 13.27
N ARG A 54 -18.73 -9.45 12.27
CA ARG A 54 -18.85 -10.92 12.23
C ARG A 54 -17.64 -11.59 11.57
N ILE A 55 -17.04 -10.98 10.56
CA ILE A 55 -15.91 -11.57 9.83
C ILE A 55 -14.60 -10.84 10.15
N GLU A 56 -13.58 -11.59 10.57
CA GLU A 56 -12.20 -11.14 10.55
C GLU A 56 -11.54 -11.55 9.23
N PHE A 57 -10.98 -10.58 8.51
CA PHE A 57 -10.31 -10.83 7.24
C PHE A 57 -8.80 -10.93 7.42
N GLY A 58 -8.19 -11.94 6.82
CA GLY A 58 -6.74 -12.11 6.73
C GLY A 58 -6.34 -12.71 5.40
N VAL A 59 -5.12 -12.43 4.97
CA VAL A 59 -4.51 -13.05 3.77
C VAL A 59 -3.58 -14.16 4.25
N SER A 60 -3.42 -15.26 3.51
CA SER A 60 -2.47 -16.31 3.90
C SER A 60 -1.07 -15.70 4.14
N VAL A 61 -0.27 -16.31 5.03
CA VAL A 61 1.02 -15.74 5.43
C VAL A 61 1.94 -15.53 4.23
N PHE A 62 1.97 -16.48 3.28
CA PHE A 62 2.80 -16.33 2.08
C PHE A 62 2.22 -15.31 1.11
N HIS A 63 0.91 -15.36 0.86
CA HIS A 63 0.21 -14.44 -0.04
C HIS A 63 0.22 -12.99 0.45
N ALA A 64 0.28 -12.76 1.77
CA ALA A 64 0.34 -11.41 2.31
C ALA A 64 1.58 -10.65 1.80
N TYR A 65 2.73 -11.32 1.63
CA TYR A 65 3.96 -10.69 1.13
C TYR A 65 3.93 -10.33 -0.35
N SER A 66 3.13 -11.03 -1.17
CA SER A 66 2.94 -10.66 -2.58
C SER A 66 1.96 -9.50 -2.77
N HIS A 67 1.32 -9.04 -1.68
CA HIS A 67 0.44 -7.88 -1.70
C HIS A 67 1.18 -6.58 -1.36
N GLN A 68 0.50 -5.46 -1.62
CA GLN A 68 0.96 -4.12 -1.25
C GLN A 68 1.26 -3.99 0.25
N TRP A 69 2.16 -3.06 0.61
CA TRP A 69 2.66 -2.88 1.98
C TRP A 69 1.55 -2.72 3.03
N THR A 70 0.50 -1.97 2.71
CA THR A 70 -0.68 -1.80 3.57
C THR A 70 -1.36 -3.14 3.88
N CYS A 71 -1.43 -4.06 2.92
CA CYS A 71 -2.00 -5.38 3.15
C CYS A 71 -1.15 -6.20 4.13
N GLN A 72 0.18 -6.11 4.01
CA GLN A 72 1.11 -6.75 4.95
C GLN A 72 1.00 -6.21 6.38
N LEU A 73 0.52 -4.97 6.56
CA LEU A 73 0.33 -4.38 7.88
C LEU A 73 -1.03 -4.75 8.52
N TRP A 74 -2.09 -4.76 7.71
CA TRP A 74 -3.47 -4.89 8.20
C TRP A 74 -4.01 -6.33 8.16
N TYR A 75 -3.62 -7.13 7.18
CA TYR A 75 -4.22 -8.44 6.91
C TYR A 75 -3.26 -9.62 7.13
N HIS A 76 -2.00 -9.35 7.50
CA HIS A 76 -1.01 -10.41 7.73
C HIS A 76 -1.30 -11.16 9.04
N PRO A 77 -1.50 -12.50 9.02
CA PRO A 77 -1.96 -13.26 10.19
C PRO A 77 -1.01 -13.15 11.39
N ARG A 78 0.31 -13.15 11.16
CA ARG A 78 1.33 -12.99 12.21
C ARG A 78 1.35 -11.61 12.88
N LYS A 79 0.61 -10.63 12.36
CA LYS A 79 0.50 -9.29 12.92
C LYS A 79 -0.87 -9.04 13.56
N SER A 80 -1.68 -10.09 13.71
CA SER A 80 -2.99 -10.05 14.37
C SER A 80 -3.07 -11.16 15.42
N GLU A 81 -3.60 -10.81 16.58
CA GLU A 81 -3.73 -11.71 17.72
C GLU A 81 -4.75 -12.84 17.48
N LYS A 82 -5.66 -12.66 16.51
CA LYS A 82 -6.83 -13.54 16.31
C LYS A 82 -6.51 -14.86 15.59
N TRP A 83 -5.41 -14.92 14.85
CA TRP A 83 -5.09 -16.08 13.99
C TRP A 83 -4.20 -17.12 14.63
N GLY A 84 -3.59 -16.80 15.79
CA GLY A 84 -2.59 -17.64 16.43
C GLY A 84 -1.44 -17.97 15.47
N LEU A 85 -1.17 -19.28 15.29
CA LEU A 85 -0.11 -19.75 14.40
C LEU A 85 -0.58 -20.23 13.02
N SER A 86 -1.84 -20.03 12.68
CA SER A 86 -2.39 -20.41 11.37
C SER A 86 -1.70 -19.65 10.23
N ASP A 87 -1.37 -20.36 9.16
CA ASP A 87 -0.76 -19.79 7.96
C ASP A 87 -1.75 -19.55 6.81
N GLY A 88 -2.96 -20.09 6.92
CA GLY A 88 -4.00 -19.98 5.89
C GLY A 88 -3.90 -21.03 4.79
N GLU A 89 -2.92 -21.95 4.86
CA GLU A 89 -2.62 -22.91 3.77
C GLU A 89 -3.46 -24.21 3.88
N GLY A 90 -4.69 -24.11 4.38
CA GLY A 90 -5.53 -25.28 4.65
C GLY A 90 -6.05 -25.93 3.37
N CYS A 91 -6.53 -25.09 2.46
CA CYS A 91 -7.09 -25.49 1.17
C CYS A 91 -6.02 -26.16 0.28
N GLU A 92 -4.79 -25.64 0.31
CA GLU A 92 -3.64 -26.10 -0.46
C GLU A 92 -3.19 -27.47 0.04
N ARG A 93 -3.18 -27.68 1.37
CA ARG A 93 -2.90 -28.99 1.97
C ARG A 93 -3.95 -30.03 1.61
N PHE A 94 -5.22 -29.63 1.56
CA PHE A 94 -6.30 -30.51 1.15
C PHE A 94 -6.19 -30.84 -0.35
N TRP A 95 -6.00 -29.82 -1.19
CA TRP A 95 -5.79 -29.96 -2.62
C TRP A 95 -4.60 -30.86 -2.95
N SER A 96 -3.48 -30.72 -2.24
CA SER A 96 -2.29 -31.57 -2.40
C SER A 96 -2.62 -33.06 -2.22
N GLN A 97 -3.51 -33.40 -1.28
CA GLN A 97 -3.97 -34.77 -1.06
C GLN A 97 -4.90 -35.27 -2.17
N LEU A 98 -5.69 -34.38 -2.78
CA LEU A 98 -6.57 -34.70 -3.91
C LEU A 98 -5.85 -34.75 -5.26
N LYS A 99 -4.71 -34.07 -5.40
CA LYS A 99 -3.99 -33.90 -6.69
C LYS A 99 -3.73 -35.21 -7.43
N ARG A 100 -3.48 -36.30 -6.69
CA ARG A 100 -3.21 -37.64 -7.27
C ARG A 100 -4.40 -38.22 -8.03
N LEU A 101 -5.62 -37.79 -7.70
CA LEU A 101 -6.84 -38.26 -8.36
C LEU A 101 -7.06 -37.61 -9.73
N ILE A 102 -6.42 -36.47 -10.01
CA ILE A 102 -6.66 -35.68 -11.22
C ILE A 102 -6.52 -36.50 -12.52
N PRO A 103 -5.45 -37.29 -12.74
CA PRO A 103 -5.30 -38.05 -13.99
C PRO A 103 -6.42 -39.07 -14.21
N GLY A 104 -6.80 -39.83 -13.17
CA GLY A 104 -7.85 -40.85 -13.25
C GLY A 104 -9.23 -40.24 -13.41
N LEU A 105 -9.53 -39.16 -12.68
CA LEU A 105 -10.85 -38.53 -12.69
C LEU A 105 -11.19 -37.77 -13.98
N ARG A 106 -10.18 -37.49 -14.83
CA ARG A 106 -10.40 -36.86 -16.14
C ARG A 106 -11.15 -37.76 -17.11
N VAL A 107 -10.98 -39.09 -17.00
CA VAL A 107 -11.59 -40.07 -17.90
C VAL A 107 -12.84 -40.75 -17.32
N THR A 108 -13.19 -40.45 -16.06
CA THR A 108 -14.39 -40.99 -15.40
C THR A 108 -15.63 -40.13 -15.66
N GLY A 109 -16.80 -40.77 -15.69
CA GLY A 109 -18.09 -40.07 -15.71
C GLY A 109 -18.34 -39.20 -14.47
N TYR A 110 -19.29 -38.27 -14.58
CA TYR A 110 -19.60 -37.25 -13.55
C TYR A 110 -19.89 -37.85 -12.17
N HIS A 111 -20.81 -38.82 -12.08
CA HIS A 111 -21.20 -39.43 -10.80
C HIS A 111 -20.06 -40.21 -10.15
N CYS A 112 -19.29 -40.95 -10.95
CA CYS A 112 -18.11 -41.67 -10.47
C CYS A 112 -17.05 -40.70 -9.92
N ARG A 113 -16.84 -39.57 -10.59
CA ARG A 113 -15.94 -38.52 -10.11
C ARG A 113 -16.36 -37.96 -8.77
N LEU A 114 -17.64 -37.61 -8.60
CA LEU A 114 -18.17 -37.11 -7.33
C LEU A 114 -18.01 -38.13 -6.22
N PHE A 115 -18.39 -39.39 -6.48
CA PHE A 115 -18.27 -40.47 -5.51
C PHE A 115 -16.82 -40.68 -5.04
N ILE A 116 -15.86 -40.72 -5.97
CA ILE A 116 -14.44 -40.88 -5.61
C ILE A 116 -13.92 -39.70 -4.80
N LEU A 117 -14.29 -38.46 -5.16
CA LEU A 117 -13.88 -37.27 -4.42
C LEU A 117 -14.44 -37.28 -2.99
N ASP A 118 -15.70 -37.67 -2.82
CA ASP A 118 -16.38 -37.76 -1.53
C ASP A 118 -15.71 -38.81 -0.62
N ILE A 119 -15.50 -40.02 -1.15
CA ILE A 119 -14.81 -41.10 -0.43
C ILE A 119 -13.38 -40.68 -0.03
N GLN A 120 -12.66 -39.98 -0.91
CA GLN A 120 -11.33 -39.48 -0.58
C GLN A 120 -11.39 -38.42 0.52
N ALA A 121 -12.34 -37.49 0.47
CA ALA A 121 -12.52 -36.48 1.50
C ALA A 121 -12.86 -37.11 2.87
N GLU A 122 -13.74 -38.12 2.88
CA GLU A 122 -14.08 -38.88 4.08
C GLU A 122 -12.85 -39.61 4.65
N HIS A 123 -12.07 -40.26 3.79
CA HIS A 123 -10.84 -40.95 4.19
C HIS A 123 -9.81 -39.99 4.80
N ILE A 124 -9.64 -38.80 4.21
CA ILE A 124 -8.77 -37.75 4.74
C ILE A 124 -9.24 -37.35 6.13
N THR A 125 -10.53 -37.06 6.30
CA THR A 125 -11.11 -36.67 7.59
C THR A 125 -10.87 -37.74 8.66
N LYS A 126 -11.18 -39.02 8.37
CA LYS A 126 -10.95 -40.14 9.29
C LYS A 126 -9.48 -40.24 9.69
N SER A 127 -8.57 -40.15 8.73
CA SER A 127 -7.11 -40.22 8.99
C SER A 127 -6.61 -39.06 9.85
N LYS A 128 -7.17 -37.85 9.66
CA LYS A 128 -6.84 -36.68 10.49
C LYS A 128 -7.42 -36.80 11.90
N LEU A 129 -8.63 -37.33 12.05
CA LEU A 129 -9.23 -37.55 13.37
C LEU A 129 -8.43 -38.56 14.21
N VAL A 130 -7.91 -39.63 13.61
CA VAL A 130 -7.04 -40.60 14.31
C VAL A 130 -5.79 -39.94 14.89
N THR A 131 -5.24 -38.94 14.18
CA THR A 131 -3.99 -38.27 14.57
C THR A 131 -4.20 -36.94 15.31
N VAL A 132 -5.45 -36.56 15.60
CA VAL A 132 -5.78 -35.23 16.17
C VAL A 132 -5.14 -35.00 17.53
N GLY A 133 -5.07 -36.02 18.39
CA GLY A 133 -4.46 -35.90 19.72
C GLY A 133 -2.96 -35.60 19.64
N GLN A 134 -2.24 -36.29 18.76
CA GLN A 134 -0.82 -36.02 18.51
C GLN A 134 -0.63 -34.64 17.89
N TRP A 135 -1.48 -34.26 16.93
CA TRP A 135 -1.44 -32.94 16.32
C TRP A 135 -1.64 -31.82 17.35
N LEU A 136 -2.63 -31.95 18.25
CA LEU A 136 -2.86 -30.97 19.33
C LEU A 136 -1.66 -30.86 20.26
N LYS A 137 -1.05 -31.99 20.65
CA LYS A 137 0.17 -32.01 21.46
C LYS A 137 1.31 -31.25 20.77
N ASP A 138 1.50 -31.49 19.47
CA ASP A 138 2.54 -30.82 18.68
C ASP A 138 2.28 -29.32 18.52
N GLN A 139 1.01 -28.90 18.38
CA GLN A 139 0.65 -27.48 18.39
C GLN A 139 0.98 -26.80 19.73
N VAL A 140 0.65 -27.45 20.85
CA VAL A 140 0.96 -26.91 22.19
C VAL A 140 2.47 -26.79 22.39
N ASN A 141 3.25 -27.82 22.01
CA ASN A 141 4.69 -27.78 22.10
C ASN A 141 5.30 -26.69 21.21
N THR A 142 4.77 -26.53 19.99
CA THR A 142 5.18 -25.47 19.07
C THR A 142 4.90 -24.09 19.66
N ALA A 143 3.71 -23.88 20.23
CA ALA A 143 3.35 -22.62 20.88
C ALA A 143 4.28 -22.29 22.05
N ARG A 144 4.55 -23.26 22.93
CA ARG A 144 5.49 -23.08 24.06
C ARG A 144 6.89 -22.71 23.58
N ARG A 145 7.40 -23.40 22.55
CA ARG A 145 8.70 -23.07 21.96
C ARG A 145 8.72 -21.64 21.40
N ARG A 146 7.68 -21.23 20.68
CA ARG A 146 7.56 -19.86 20.14
C ARG A 146 7.47 -18.79 21.22
N ILE A 147 6.81 -19.08 22.34
CA ILE A 147 6.77 -18.19 23.50
C ILE A 147 8.19 -18.02 24.06
N ALA A 148 8.90 -19.12 24.31
CA ALA A 148 10.27 -19.07 24.83
C ALA A 148 11.23 -18.32 23.90
N GLU A 149 11.19 -18.62 22.58
CA GLU A 149 11.95 -17.86 21.55
C GLU A 149 11.59 -16.37 21.57
N GLY A 150 10.31 -16.04 21.74
CA GLY A 150 9.82 -14.67 21.81
C GLY A 150 10.31 -13.92 23.06
N GLU A 151 10.26 -14.57 24.22
CA GLU A 151 10.74 -14.02 25.49
C GLU A 151 12.26 -13.76 25.45
N GLU A 152 13.02 -14.65 24.84
CA GLU A 152 14.46 -14.47 24.62
C GLU A 152 14.73 -13.23 23.75
N VAL A 153 14.03 -13.09 22.62
CA VAL A 153 14.20 -11.95 21.71
C VAL A 153 13.74 -10.63 22.33
N LEU A 154 12.69 -10.67 23.16
CA LEU A 154 12.16 -9.48 23.82
C LEU A 154 13.16 -8.92 24.85
N HIS A 155 13.98 -9.76 25.49
CA HIS A 155 14.87 -9.35 26.59
C HIS A 155 14.15 -8.43 27.59
N GLU A 156 14.67 -7.23 27.85
CA GLU A 156 14.06 -6.23 28.75
C GLU A 156 12.99 -5.34 28.09
N ARG A 157 12.67 -5.57 26.81
CA ARG A 157 11.73 -4.72 26.07
C ARG A 157 10.29 -5.05 26.47
N SER A 158 9.53 -4.01 26.83
CA SER A 158 8.10 -4.14 27.09
C SER A 158 7.32 -4.43 25.81
N VAL A 159 6.60 -5.57 25.78
CA VAL A 159 5.64 -5.92 24.71
C VAL A 159 4.62 -4.80 24.49
N HIS A 160 4.15 -4.17 25.58
CA HIS A 160 3.20 -3.07 25.49
C HIS A 160 3.75 -1.88 24.69
N SER A 161 5.02 -1.53 24.90
CA SER A 161 5.69 -0.46 24.14
C SER A 161 5.81 -0.81 22.66
N LEU A 162 6.17 -2.05 22.33
CA LEU A 162 6.28 -2.52 20.95
C LEU A 162 4.93 -2.53 20.22
N LEU A 163 3.86 -2.96 20.90
CA LEU A 163 2.50 -2.90 20.34
C LEU A 163 2.05 -1.46 20.09
N LYS A 164 2.42 -0.52 20.97
CA LYS A 164 2.17 0.90 20.75
C LYS A 164 2.92 1.42 19.52
N GLN A 165 4.22 1.16 19.42
CA GLN A 165 5.03 1.54 18.25
C GLN A 165 4.49 0.92 16.96
N PHE A 166 4.02 -0.32 17.00
CA PHE A 166 3.40 -0.98 15.86
C PHE A 166 2.09 -0.31 15.43
N LYS A 167 1.25 0.11 16.39
CA LYS A 167 0.04 0.90 16.10
C LYS A 167 0.38 2.25 15.46
N ASP A 168 1.38 2.94 16.01
CA ASP A 168 1.86 4.23 15.49
C ASP A 168 2.42 4.08 14.07
N GLN A 169 3.21 3.04 13.82
CA GLN A 169 3.72 2.68 12.50
C GLN A 169 2.59 2.43 11.51
N ARG A 170 1.59 1.61 11.89
CA ARG A 170 0.43 1.32 11.04
C ARG A 170 -0.30 2.61 10.68
N ALA A 171 -0.60 3.44 11.66
CA ALA A 171 -1.30 4.71 11.46
C ALA A 171 -0.52 5.67 10.56
N PHE A 172 0.80 5.73 10.69
CA PHE A 172 1.66 6.56 9.85
C PHE A 172 1.73 6.04 8.40
N GLN A 173 1.95 4.75 8.23
CA GLN A 173 2.18 4.13 6.91
C GLN A 173 0.89 3.82 6.14
N SER A 174 -0.28 3.87 6.78
CA SER A 174 -1.58 3.78 6.12
C SER A 174 -2.19 5.14 5.78
N LYS A 175 -1.49 6.26 6.01
CA LYS A 175 -1.98 7.57 5.62
C LYS A 175 -2.19 7.61 4.10
N PRO A 176 -3.27 8.26 3.61
CA PRO A 176 -3.43 8.51 2.20
C PRO A 176 -2.17 9.19 1.68
N VAL A 177 -1.58 8.64 0.61
CA VAL A 177 -0.47 9.31 -0.07
C VAL A 177 -0.99 10.66 -0.54
N VAL A 178 -0.30 11.75 -0.17
CA VAL A 178 -0.64 13.08 -0.67
C VAL A 178 -0.53 13.00 -2.19
N HIS A 179 -1.65 13.18 -2.89
CA HIS A 179 -1.66 13.19 -4.35
C HIS A 179 -0.85 14.39 -4.84
N GLN A 180 0.45 14.18 -5.09
CA GLN A 180 1.20 15.07 -5.95
C GLN A 180 0.65 14.87 -7.36
N SER A 181 0.14 15.93 -7.97
CA SER A 181 -0.31 15.84 -9.36
C SER A 181 0.86 15.34 -10.20
N LYS A 182 0.63 14.41 -11.13
CA LYS A 182 1.71 13.83 -11.98
C LYS A 182 2.62 14.88 -12.63
N ASN A 183 2.12 16.11 -12.80
CA ASN A 183 2.80 17.20 -13.49
C ASN A 183 3.26 18.33 -12.53
N SER A 184 3.13 18.20 -11.21
CA SER A 184 3.52 19.30 -10.31
C SER A 184 5.01 19.58 -10.35
N GLY A 185 5.84 18.53 -10.45
CA GLY A 185 7.29 18.67 -10.63
C GLY A 185 7.64 19.30 -11.98
N ALA A 186 7.03 18.83 -13.07
CA ALA A 186 7.24 19.40 -14.41
C ALA A 186 6.82 20.88 -14.47
N ALA A 187 5.67 21.23 -13.91
CA ALA A 187 5.17 22.61 -13.87
C ALA A 187 6.03 23.53 -12.98
N LEU A 188 6.66 22.99 -11.92
CA LEU A 188 7.64 23.72 -11.11
C LEU A 188 8.91 24.00 -11.91
N ILE A 189 9.44 23.00 -12.62
CA ILE A 189 10.62 23.12 -13.48
C ILE A 189 10.37 24.14 -14.59
N ASP A 190 9.23 24.05 -15.29
CA ASP A 190 8.86 25.00 -16.35
C ASP A 190 8.80 26.45 -15.84
N ARG A 191 8.29 26.64 -14.61
CA ARG A 191 8.27 27.96 -13.95
C ARG A 191 9.67 28.47 -13.61
N ILE A 192 10.57 27.61 -13.14
CA ILE A 192 11.95 28.00 -12.84
C ILE A 192 12.68 28.37 -14.12
N LEU A 193 12.52 27.59 -15.19
CA LEU A 193 13.10 27.89 -16.51
C LEU A 193 12.57 29.22 -17.07
N ALA A 194 11.27 29.50 -16.93
CA ALA A 194 10.70 30.78 -17.32
C ALA A 194 11.31 31.95 -16.53
N LEU A 195 11.51 31.79 -15.21
CA LEU A 195 12.15 32.82 -14.38
C LEU A 195 13.62 33.02 -14.75
N GLN A 196 14.37 31.96 -15.04
CA GLN A 196 15.76 32.04 -15.52
C GLN A 196 15.86 32.77 -16.86
N ASN A 197 14.92 32.55 -17.78
CA ASN A 197 14.85 33.30 -19.03
C ASN A 197 14.56 34.79 -18.78
N THR A 198 13.67 35.12 -17.85
CA THR A 198 13.43 36.52 -17.46
C THR A 198 14.65 37.16 -16.82
N GLU A 199 15.38 36.43 -15.96
CA GLU A 199 16.63 36.88 -15.36
C GLU A 199 17.69 37.19 -16.42
N ALA A 200 17.86 36.30 -17.41
CA ALA A 200 18.77 36.52 -18.52
C ALA A 200 18.43 37.78 -19.33
N SER A 201 17.13 37.98 -19.64
CA SER A 201 16.68 39.18 -20.37
C SER A 201 16.89 40.49 -19.56
N LEU A 202 16.69 40.45 -18.24
CA LEU A 202 16.92 41.60 -17.37
C LEU A 202 18.42 41.92 -17.25
N LYS A 203 19.29 40.89 -17.22
CA LYS A 203 20.75 41.07 -17.23
C LYS A 203 21.24 41.69 -18.55
N GLU A 204 20.68 41.26 -19.67
CA GLU A 204 20.98 41.84 -20.98
C GLU A 204 20.53 43.30 -21.06
N ARG A 205 19.29 43.59 -20.65
CA ARG A 205 18.77 44.97 -20.60
C ARG A 205 19.61 45.89 -19.71
N LEU A 206 20.10 45.38 -18.58
CA LEU A 206 20.97 46.13 -17.67
C LEU A 206 22.33 46.42 -18.32
N LYS A 207 22.86 45.49 -19.12
CA LYS A 207 24.10 45.69 -19.89
C LYS A 207 23.92 46.75 -20.99
N GLU A 208 22.80 46.73 -21.72
CA GLU A 208 22.46 47.75 -22.71
C GLU A 208 22.38 49.14 -22.08
N LEU A 209 21.60 49.29 -21.00
CA LEU A 209 21.44 50.56 -20.29
C LEU A 209 22.76 51.06 -19.71
N SER A 210 23.64 50.16 -19.26
CA SER A 210 24.97 50.54 -18.75
C SER A 210 25.89 51.04 -19.87
N ALA A 211 25.84 50.43 -21.07
CA ALA A 211 26.60 50.88 -22.22
C ALA A 211 26.08 52.22 -22.78
N GLU A 212 24.76 52.42 -22.77
CA GLU A 212 24.12 53.69 -23.15
C GLU A 212 24.50 54.82 -22.19
N LEU A 213 24.55 54.52 -20.90
CA LEU A 213 25.03 55.44 -19.86
C LEU A 213 26.51 55.82 -20.09
N GLU A 214 27.39 54.85 -20.38
CA GLU A 214 28.81 55.09 -20.67
C GLU A 214 29.03 55.97 -21.93
N GLY A 215 28.17 55.83 -22.94
CA GLY A 215 28.19 56.65 -24.14
C GLY A 215 27.78 58.12 -23.91
N LEU A 216 26.88 58.36 -22.95
CA LEU A 216 26.37 59.70 -22.63
C LEU A 216 27.28 60.50 -21.69
N VAL A 217 28.07 59.83 -20.85
CA VAL A 217 29.10 60.46 -19.98
C VAL A 217 30.12 61.28 -20.80
N GLN A 218 30.26 61.01 -22.10
CA GLN A 218 31.17 61.73 -22.99
C GLN A 218 30.62 63.09 -23.49
N ASN A 219 29.34 63.42 -23.25
CA ASN A 219 28.70 64.65 -23.73
C ASN A 219 28.13 65.51 -22.57
N SER A 220 28.70 66.69 -22.35
CA SER A 220 28.44 67.60 -21.22
C SER A 220 27.00 68.14 -21.09
N ASP A 221 26.15 68.04 -22.12
CA ASP A 221 24.81 68.65 -22.17
C ASP A 221 23.64 67.65 -21.98
N THR A 222 23.91 66.41 -21.54
CA THR A 222 22.91 65.32 -21.50
C THR A 222 22.43 64.91 -20.10
N TRP A 223 22.48 65.81 -19.12
CA TRP A 223 22.18 65.50 -17.71
C TRP A 223 20.78 64.91 -17.47
N ALA A 224 19.74 65.39 -18.17
CA ALA A 224 18.37 64.90 -17.99
C ALA A 224 18.17 63.48 -18.54
N LEU A 225 18.84 63.15 -19.66
CA LEU A 225 18.85 61.80 -20.25
C LEU A 225 19.64 60.81 -19.37
N GLN A 226 20.71 61.28 -18.73
CA GLN A 226 21.50 60.50 -17.79
C GLN A 226 20.67 60.08 -16.55
N ASP A 227 19.83 60.99 -16.04
CA ASP A 227 18.98 60.75 -14.87
C ASP A 227 17.87 59.72 -15.19
N GLU A 228 17.20 59.86 -16.35
CA GLU A 228 16.19 58.89 -16.81
C GLU A 228 16.77 57.48 -17.01
N ILE A 229 17.99 57.37 -17.56
CA ILE A 229 18.65 56.06 -17.73
C ILE A 229 19.05 55.48 -16.38
N ASN A 230 19.54 56.29 -15.44
CA ASN A 230 19.85 55.84 -14.08
C ASN A 230 18.62 55.31 -13.34
N ASP A 231 17.48 55.98 -13.48
CA ASP A 231 16.20 55.50 -12.95
C ASP A 231 15.78 54.16 -13.57
N SER A 232 15.93 54.01 -14.89
CA SER A 232 15.66 52.75 -15.59
C SER A 232 16.62 51.63 -15.16
N VAL A 233 17.89 51.94 -14.89
CA VAL A 233 18.87 50.98 -14.34
C VAL A 233 18.48 50.56 -12.92
N ALA A 234 18.06 51.50 -12.07
CA ALA A 234 17.61 51.21 -10.70
C ALA A 234 16.36 50.31 -10.70
N GLN A 235 15.39 50.59 -11.57
CA GLN A 235 14.17 49.79 -11.71
C GLN A 235 14.46 48.37 -12.24
N THR A 236 15.38 48.24 -13.20
CA THR A 236 15.81 46.95 -13.75
C THR A 236 16.55 46.12 -12.70
N ARG A 237 17.44 46.73 -11.90
CA ARG A 237 18.13 46.07 -10.77
C ARG A 237 17.17 45.57 -9.70
N CYS A 238 16.16 46.36 -9.35
CA CYS A 238 15.16 45.97 -8.36
C CYS A 238 14.31 44.78 -8.85
N SER A 239 13.95 44.79 -10.13
CA SER A 239 13.23 43.68 -10.77
C SER A 239 14.09 42.40 -10.83
N LEU A 240 15.39 42.54 -11.14
CA LEU A 240 16.34 41.42 -11.14
C LEU A 240 16.47 40.77 -9.76
N ALA A 241 16.67 41.57 -8.71
CA ALA A 241 16.80 41.07 -7.34
C ALA A 241 15.53 40.30 -6.89
N ARG A 242 14.35 40.75 -7.33
CA ARG A 242 13.08 40.05 -7.06
C ARG A 242 13.02 38.69 -7.77
N VAL A 243 13.40 38.63 -9.05
CA VAL A 243 13.41 37.38 -9.83
C VAL A 243 14.43 36.39 -9.27
N GLU A 244 15.65 36.84 -8.93
CA GLU A 244 16.68 36.00 -8.29
C GLU A 244 16.21 35.45 -6.93
N GLY A 245 15.51 36.26 -6.13
CA GLY A 245 14.88 35.81 -4.89
C GLY A 245 13.78 34.76 -5.09
N ASP A 246 12.94 34.95 -6.10
CA ASP A 246 11.87 34.01 -6.45
C ASP A 246 12.42 32.67 -6.99
N ILE A 247 13.52 32.71 -7.75
CA ILE A 247 14.23 31.49 -8.21
C ILE A 247 14.79 30.73 -7.02
N LYS A 248 15.50 31.42 -6.10
CA LYS A 248 16.11 30.78 -4.93
C LYS A 248 15.06 30.08 -4.07
N LYS A 249 13.97 30.78 -3.73
CA LYS A 249 12.88 30.23 -2.92
C LYS A 249 12.25 28.99 -3.57
N ARG A 250 11.98 29.04 -4.88
CA ARG A 250 11.35 27.92 -5.61
C ARG A 250 12.29 26.73 -5.82
N THR A 251 13.60 26.96 -5.78
CA THR A 251 14.60 25.89 -5.85
C THR A 251 14.74 25.17 -4.50
N GLU A 252 14.49 25.86 -3.38
CA GLU A 252 14.45 25.26 -2.03
C GLU A 252 13.18 24.42 -1.79
N ASP A 253 12.11 24.69 -2.54
CA ASP A 253 10.84 23.95 -2.49
C ASP A 253 10.85 22.64 -3.34
N LEU A 254 11.94 22.36 -4.08
CA LEU A 254 12.16 21.14 -4.87
C LEU A 254 12.86 20.05 -4.04
#